data_AF-A0A2W5UZU5-F1
#
_entry.id   AF-A0A2W5UZU5-F1
#
_cell.length_a   1.000
_cell.length_b   1.000
_cell.length_c   1.000
_cell.angle_alpha   90.00
_cell.angle_beta   90.00
_cell.angle_gamma   90.00
#
_symmetry.space_group_name_H-M   'P 1'
#
loop_
_entity.id
_entity.type
_entity.pdbx_description
1 polymer ?
#
loop_
_entity_poly.entity_id
_entity_poly.type
_entity_poly.pdbx_seq_one_letter_code
_entity_poly.pdbx_strand_id
1 'polypeptide(L)'
;MTPSAEGRAMGGKPANWWIILAAGVLAAVFLLRDFVEHAHAILGHAGYRGLLTSPTMHHKVGEILVGAPLYMTALMRPVWPVDRIVANLKSARPLLALGSALNLLAWVGSAAPASDFNKIWFLLLAVAGIAAPPILIRVLASRKETPS
;
A
#
# COMPACT_ATOMS: atom_id res chain seq x y z
N MET A 1 -9.95 36.58 23.48
CA MET A 1 -9.67 35.91 22.20
C MET A 1 -9.56 34.42 22.46
N THR A 2 -10.61 33.68 22.14
CA THR A 2 -10.63 32.21 22.22
C THR A 2 -9.80 31.65 21.06
N PRO A 3 -8.80 30.78 21.31
CA PRO A 3 -8.09 30.12 20.22
C PRO A 3 -9.10 29.28 19.43
N SER A 4 -9.09 29.44 18.10
CA SER A 4 -10.00 28.75 17.20
C SER A 4 -9.84 27.24 17.32
N ALA A 5 -10.96 26.52 17.16
CA ALA A 5 -11.03 25.06 17.23
C ALA A 5 -10.10 24.33 16.24
N GLU A 6 -9.55 25.04 15.25
CA GLU A 6 -8.55 24.52 14.31
C GLU A 6 -7.24 24.12 15.00
N GLY A 7 -6.88 24.76 16.12
CA GLY A 7 -5.68 24.42 16.89
C GLY A 7 -5.78 23.12 17.69
N ARG A 8 -6.99 22.56 17.88
CA ARG A 8 -7.22 21.32 18.65
C ARG A 8 -7.20 20.04 17.80
N ALA A 9 -7.21 20.15 16.47
CA ALA A 9 -7.25 18.99 15.58
C ALA A 9 -5.88 18.30 15.35
N MET A 10 -4.76 18.92 15.78
CA MET A 10 -3.41 18.33 15.66
C MET A 10 -3.01 17.46 16.88
N GLY A 11 -3.96 16.68 17.42
CA GLY A 11 -3.76 15.79 18.56
C GLY A 11 -2.90 14.53 18.29
N GLY A 12 -2.14 14.50 17.20
CA GLY A 12 -1.09 13.51 16.93
C GLY A 12 0.17 14.26 16.50
N LYS A 13 1.24 14.18 17.30
CA LYS A 13 2.44 15.03 17.18
C LYS A 13 2.90 15.16 15.71
N PRO A 14 3.13 16.37 15.18
CA PRO A 14 3.59 16.58 13.80
C PRO A 14 4.87 15.79 13.48
N ALA A 15 5.70 15.50 14.48
CA ALA A 15 6.85 14.62 14.36
C ALA A 15 6.52 13.22 13.82
N ASN A 16 5.40 12.61 14.25
CA ASN A 16 5.01 11.27 13.79
C ASN A 16 4.64 11.28 12.30
N TRP A 17 4.04 12.37 11.81
CA TRP A 17 3.71 12.52 10.40
C TRP A 17 4.97 12.61 9.54
N TRP A 18 5.95 13.42 9.94
CA TRP A 18 7.24 13.53 9.25
C TRP A 18 8.01 12.21 9.25
N ILE A 19 7.94 11.42 10.32
CA ILE A 19 8.55 10.09 10.39
C ILE A 19 7.88 9.14 9.37
N ILE A 20 6.54 9.12 9.31
CA ILE A 20 5.83 8.30 8.32
C ILE A 20 6.19 8.75 6.91
N LEU A 21 6.25 10.07 6.66
CA LEU A 21 6.66 10.62 5.36
C LEU A 21 8.06 10.13 4.96
N ALA A 22 9.05 10.34 5.83
CA ALA A 22 10.43 9.96 5.58
C ALA A 22 10.57 8.45 5.34
N ALA A 23 9.88 7.63 6.14
CA ALA A 23 9.87 6.18 5.96
C ALA A 23 9.30 5.77 4.60
N GLY A 24 8.23 6.43 4.13
CA GLY A 24 7.65 6.17 2.82
C GLY A 24 8.53 6.60 1.66
N VAL A 25 9.21 7.75 1.77
CA VAL A 25 10.17 8.20 0.75
C VAL A 25 11.32 7.21 0.64
N LEU A 26 11.89 6.77 1.78
CA LEU A 26 12.94 5.76 1.78
C LEU A 26 12.44 4.43 1.18
N ALA A 27 11.27 3.95 1.59
CA ALA A 27 10.67 2.74 1.03
C ALA A 27 10.44 2.84 -0.48
N ALA A 28 9.96 3.98 -0.98
CA ALA A 28 9.76 4.21 -2.41
C ALA A 28 11.07 4.16 -3.20
N VAL A 29 12.16 4.73 -2.66
CA VAL A 29 13.49 4.66 -3.29
C VAL A 29 13.98 3.21 -3.34
N PHE A 30 13.86 2.46 -2.25
CA PHE A 30 14.24 1.05 -2.22
C PHE A 30 13.42 0.21 -3.20
N LEU A 31 12.09 0.38 -3.22
CA LEU A 31 11.21 -0.35 -4.14
C LEU A 31 11.50 0.00 -5.60
N LEU A 32 11.78 1.26 -5.92
CA LEU A 32 12.12 1.67 -7.28
C LEU A 32 13.44 1.05 -7.74
N ARG A 33 14.47 1.11 -6.88
CA ARG A 33 15.77 0.50 -7.18
C ARG A 33 15.61 -1.00 -7.40
N ASP A 34 14.95 -1.67 -6.48
CA ASP A 34 14.73 -3.12 -6.53
C ASP A 34 13.90 -3.54 -7.75
N PHE A 35 12.88 -2.76 -8.11
CA PHE A 35 12.11 -2.94 -9.35
C PHE A 35 13.00 -2.84 -10.59
N VAL A 36 13.84 -1.80 -10.67
CA VAL A 36 14.74 -1.58 -11.82
C VAL A 36 15.77 -2.68 -11.94
N GLU A 37 16.37 -3.12 -10.83
CA GLU A 37 17.34 -4.21 -10.82
C GLU A 37 16.71 -5.52 -11.35
N HIS A 38 15.52 -5.88 -10.88
CA HIS A 38 14.79 -7.06 -11.35
C HIS A 38 14.32 -6.92 -12.81
N ALA A 39 13.81 -5.74 -13.19
CA ALA A 39 13.36 -5.49 -14.55
C ALA A 39 14.52 -5.62 -15.55
N HIS A 40 15.68 -5.03 -15.25
CA HIS A 40 16.87 -5.16 -16.10
C HIS A 40 17.35 -6.61 -16.18
N ALA A 41 17.39 -7.33 -15.05
CA ALA A 41 17.79 -8.73 -15.05
C ALA A 41 16.86 -9.58 -15.93
N ILE A 42 15.55 -9.42 -15.78
CA ILE A 42 14.55 -10.18 -16.56
C ILE A 42 14.59 -9.79 -18.03
N LEU A 43 14.72 -8.50 -18.34
CA LEU A 43 14.80 -8.02 -19.73
C LEU A 43 16.04 -8.60 -20.43
N GLY A 44 17.17 -8.69 -19.72
CA GLY A 44 18.41 -9.27 -20.25
C GLY A 44 18.32 -10.78 -20.55
N HIS A 45 17.50 -11.52 -19.81
CA HIS A 45 17.42 -12.99 -19.93
C HIS A 45 16.22 -13.49 -20.75
N ALA A 46 15.08 -12.82 -20.65
CA ALA A 46 13.80 -13.27 -21.20
C ALA A 46 13.08 -12.21 -22.05
N GLY A 47 13.70 -11.04 -22.23
CA GLY A 47 13.15 -9.94 -23.01
C GLY A 47 11.84 -9.37 -22.44
N TYR A 48 11.15 -8.58 -23.26
CA TYR A 48 9.90 -7.91 -22.86
C TYR A 48 8.80 -8.89 -22.43
N ARG A 49 8.69 -10.05 -23.09
CA ARG A 49 7.68 -11.06 -22.74
C ARG A 49 7.92 -11.61 -21.34
N GLY A 50 9.19 -11.77 -20.94
CA GLY A 50 9.56 -12.19 -19.60
C GLY A 50 9.11 -11.22 -18.51
N LEU A 51 9.10 -9.90 -18.80
CA LEU A 51 8.59 -8.92 -17.83
C LEU A 51 7.09 -9.09 -17.54
N LEU A 52 6.32 -9.48 -18.55
CA LEU A 52 4.86 -9.64 -18.44
C LEU A 52 4.43 -10.96 -17.83
N THR A 53 5.32 -11.96 -17.78
CA THR A 53 4.98 -13.29 -17.25
C THR A 53 5.73 -13.61 -15.96
N SER A 54 6.72 -12.80 -15.58
CA SER A 54 7.52 -13.02 -14.38
C SER A 54 6.68 -12.85 -13.11
N PRO A 55 6.62 -13.87 -12.25
CA PRO A 55 6.02 -13.76 -10.91
C PRO A 55 6.62 -12.60 -10.10
N THR A 56 7.92 -12.35 -10.24
CA THR A 56 8.61 -11.25 -9.55
C THR A 56 8.09 -9.90 -9.99
N MET A 57 7.86 -9.70 -11.30
CA MET A 57 7.33 -8.44 -11.81
C MET A 57 5.87 -8.23 -11.40
N HIS A 58 5.06 -9.29 -11.47
CA HIS A 58 3.68 -9.24 -10.96
C HIS A 58 3.66 -8.82 -9.49
N HIS A 59 4.50 -9.44 -8.66
CA HIS A 59 4.60 -9.07 -7.26
C HIS A 59 5.02 -7.61 -7.08
N LYS A 60 6.10 -7.14 -7.72
CA LYS A 60 6.60 -5.77 -7.51
C LYS A 60 5.59 -4.70 -7.92
N VAL A 61 4.92 -4.90 -9.06
CA VAL A 61 3.83 -3.99 -9.48
C VAL A 61 2.68 -4.09 -8.50
N GLY A 62 2.28 -5.30 -8.10
CA GLY A 62 1.21 -5.52 -7.15
C GLY A 62 1.48 -4.89 -5.78
N GLU A 63 2.72 -4.96 -5.30
CA GLU A 63 3.19 -4.36 -4.06
C GLU A 63 3.04 -2.85 -4.07
N ILE A 64 3.39 -2.18 -5.17
CA ILE A 64 3.19 -0.74 -5.31
C ILE A 64 1.69 -0.39 -5.32
N LEU A 65 0.90 -1.14 -6.09
CA LEU A 65 -0.55 -0.91 -6.22
C LEU A 65 -1.33 -1.13 -4.91
N VAL A 66 -0.82 -1.96 -4.00
CA VAL A 66 -1.41 -2.17 -2.67
C VAL A 66 -0.80 -1.23 -1.63
N GLY A 67 0.54 -1.21 -1.56
CA GLY A 67 1.28 -0.47 -0.56
C GLY A 67 1.09 1.03 -0.65
N ALA A 68 1.14 1.61 -1.85
CA ALA A 68 1.08 3.07 -2.00
C ALA A 68 -0.28 3.66 -1.54
N PRO A 69 -1.45 3.13 -1.95
CA PRO A 69 -2.73 3.66 -1.45
C PRO A 69 -2.93 3.50 0.06
N LEU A 70 -2.51 2.37 0.65
CA LEU A 70 -2.62 2.13 2.09
C LEU A 70 -1.65 3.03 2.88
N TYR A 71 -0.44 3.20 2.39
CA TYR A 71 0.53 4.13 2.96
C TYR A 71 0.02 5.58 2.90
N MET A 72 -0.48 6.03 1.74
CA MET A 72 -1.05 7.37 1.58
C MET A 72 -2.25 7.59 2.51
N THR A 73 -3.06 6.56 2.73
CA THR A 73 -4.16 6.60 3.71
C THR A 73 -3.63 6.83 5.13
N ALA A 74 -2.59 6.10 5.55
CA ALA A 74 -1.98 6.27 6.86
C ALA A 74 -1.32 7.65 7.01
N LEU A 75 -0.60 8.11 5.98
CA LEU A 75 0.08 9.39 5.95
C LEU A 75 -0.91 10.57 5.97
N MET A 76 -2.04 10.49 5.25
CA MET A 76 -3.01 11.57 5.17
C MET A 76 -4.01 11.58 6.33
N ARG A 77 -4.16 10.48 7.08
CA ARG A 77 -5.09 10.37 8.21
C ARG A 77 -5.04 11.53 9.23
N PRO A 78 -3.87 12.07 9.64
CA PRO A 78 -3.82 13.20 10.58
C PRO A 78 -4.05 14.57 9.90
N VAL A 79 -4.07 14.63 8.57
CA VAL A 79 -4.18 15.89 7.80
C VAL A 79 -5.57 16.05 7.20
N TRP A 80 -6.19 14.97 6.73
CA TRP A 80 -7.48 14.99 6.06
C TRP A 80 -8.63 14.58 6.98
N PRO A 81 -9.83 15.15 6.77
CA PRO A 81 -11.02 14.66 7.44
C PRO A 81 -11.31 13.21 7.04
N VAL A 82 -11.90 12.46 7.97
CA VAL A 82 -12.20 11.03 7.79
C VAL A 82 -13.01 10.75 6.53
N ASP A 83 -13.99 11.60 6.22
CA ASP A 83 -14.85 11.44 5.04
C ASP A 83 -14.03 11.50 3.72
N ARG A 84 -13.00 12.36 3.66
CA ARG A 84 -12.06 12.45 2.53
C ARG A 84 -11.16 11.21 2.45
N ILE A 85 -10.69 10.70 3.58
CA ILE A 85 -9.90 9.45 3.64
C ILE A 85 -10.73 8.27 3.11
N VAL A 86 -11.99 8.16 3.56
CA VAL A 86 -12.91 7.10 3.11
C VAL A 86 -13.20 7.22 1.62
N ALA A 87 -13.44 8.43 1.10
CA ALA A 87 -13.63 8.65 -0.32
C ALA A 87 -12.41 8.20 -1.14
N ASN A 88 -11.20 8.55 -0.70
CA ASN A 88 -9.96 8.16 -1.36
C ASN A 88 -9.71 6.64 -1.31
N LEU A 89 -10.01 5.98 -0.18
CA LEU A 89 -9.95 4.53 -0.07
C LEU A 89 -10.94 3.83 -1.01
N LYS A 90 -12.16 4.38 -1.15
CA LYS A 90 -13.16 3.86 -2.09
C LYS A 90 -12.70 4.00 -3.53
N SER A 91 -12.13 5.15 -3.92
CA SER A 91 -11.61 5.37 -5.27
C SER A 91 -10.36 4.55 -5.58
N ALA A 92 -9.56 4.20 -4.56
CA ALA A 92 -8.38 3.35 -4.72
C ALA A 92 -8.69 1.84 -4.82
N ARG A 93 -9.94 1.40 -4.57
CA ARG A 93 -10.32 -0.02 -4.62
C ARG A 93 -9.92 -0.75 -5.91
N PRO A 94 -10.09 -0.17 -7.13
CA PRO A 94 -9.67 -0.85 -8.35
C PRO A 94 -8.17 -1.10 -8.39
N LEU A 95 -7.34 -0.14 -7.93
CA LEU A 95 -5.89 -0.30 -7.86
C LEU A 95 -5.50 -1.37 -6.85
N LEU A 96 -6.12 -1.34 -5.67
CA LEU A 96 -5.90 -2.33 -4.61
C LEU A 96 -6.32 -3.75 -5.04
N ALA A 97 -7.43 -3.88 -5.77
CA ALA A 97 -7.89 -5.14 -6.32
C ALA A 97 -6.97 -5.66 -7.43
N LEU A 98 -6.51 -4.79 -8.33
CA LEU A 98 -5.53 -5.15 -9.36
C LEU A 98 -4.20 -5.57 -8.71
N GLY A 99 -3.73 -4.82 -7.72
CA GLY A 99 -2.52 -5.17 -6.98
C GLY A 99 -2.65 -6.50 -6.24
N SER A 100 -3.83 -6.79 -5.68
CA SER A 100 -4.12 -8.11 -5.11
C SER A 100 -4.07 -9.22 -6.16
N ALA A 101 -4.66 -9.00 -7.33
CA ALA A 101 -4.68 -9.99 -8.40
C ALA A 101 -3.26 -10.30 -8.89
N LEU A 102 -2.42 -9.28 -9.06
CA LEU A 102 -1.01 -9.45 -9.44
C LEU A 102 -0.20 -10.20 -8.39
N ASN A 103 -0.42 -9.91 -7.09
CA ASN A 103 0.24 -10.64 -6.02
C ASN A 103 -0.23 -12.11 -5.94
N LEU A 104 -1.52 -12.37 -6.20
CA LEU A 104 -2.03 -13.74 -6.28
C LEU A 104 -1.45 -14.49 -7.49
N LEU A 105 -1.33 -13.82 -8.64
CA LEU A 105 -0.65 -14.38 -9.82
C LEU A 105 0.82 -14.68 -9.53
N ALA A 106 1.52 -13.81 -8.79
CA ALA A 106 2.89 -14.06 -8.36
C ALA A 106 2.98 -15.27 -7.41
N TRP A 107 2.01 -15.42 -6.51
CA TRP A 107 1.94 -16.55 -5.58
C TRP A 107 1.76 -17.89 -6.31
N VAL A 108 0.81 -17.95 -7.25
CA VAL A 108 0.53 -19.15 -8.05
C VAL A 108 1.66 -19.46 -9.03
N GLY A 109 2.21 -18.42 -9.68
CA GLY A 109 3.27 -18.56 -10.68
C GLY A 109 4.67 -18.82 -10.09
N SER A 110 4.87 -18.61 -8.80
CA SER A 110 6.17 -18.85 -8.15
C SER A 110 6.38 -20.34 -7.85
N ALA A 111 7.50 -20.87 -8.34
CA ALA A 111 8.01 -22.21 -8.04
C ALA A 111 8.54 -22.36 -6.60
N ALA A 112 8.63 -21.27 -5.83
CA ALA A 112 9.10 -21.32 -4.45
C ALA A 112 8.16 -22.17 -3.56
N PRO A 113 8.69 -22.84 -2.51
CA PRO A 113 7.88 -23.51 -1.50
C PRO A 113 6.89 -22.56 -0.83
N ALA A 114 5.74 -23.08 -0.38
CA ALA A 114 4.73 -22.26 0.32
C ALA A 114 5.24 -21.62 1.63
N SER A 115 6.28 -22.20 2.23
CA SER A 115 6.97 -21.68 3.42
C SER A 115 7.99 -20.58 3.11
N ASP A 116 8.28 -20.31 1.82
CA ASP A 116 9.20 -19.26 1.42
C ASP A 116 8.65 -17.87 1.82
N PHE A 117 9.53 -17.03 2.36
CA PHE A 117 9.15 -15.70 2.82
C PHE A 117 8.50 -14.87 1.72
N ASN A 118 9.03 -14.89 0.49
CA ASN A 118 8.46 -14.12 -0.62
C ASN A 118 7.07 -14.63 -0.96
N LYS A 119 6.88 -15.96 -0.99
CA LYS A 119 5.56 -16.54 -1.26
C LYS A 119 4.55 -16.16 -0.18
N ILE A 120 4.94 -16.16 1.09
CA ILE A 120 4.09 -15.64 2.18
C ILE A 120 3.78 -14.15 1.96
N TRP A 121 4.80 -13.35 1.61
CA TRP A 121 4.64 -11.91 1.36
C TRP A 121 3.66 -11.60 0.23
N PHE A 122 3.71 -12.36 -0.88
CA PHE A 122 2.77 -12.23 -1.99
C PHE A 122 1.33 -12.46 -1.52
N LEU A 123 1.11 -13.53 -0.73
CA LEU A 123 -0.21 -13.85 -0.21
C LEU A 123 -0.72 -12.77 0.75
N LEU A 124 0.15 -12.24 1.62
CA LEU A 124 -0.21 -11.16 2.54
C LEU A 124 -0.67 -9.91 1.78
N LEU A 125 0.03 -9.51 0.72
CA LEU A 125 -0.36 -8.35 -0.09
C LEU A 125 -1.64 -8.61 -0.90
N ALA A 126 -1.85 -9.84 -1.38
CA ALA A 126 -3.10 -10.24 -2.01
C ALA A 126 -4.28 -10.05 -1.03
N VAL A 127 -4.16 -10.61 0.18
CA VAL A 127 -5.19 -10.46 1.21
C VAL A 127 -5.38 -8.99 1.60
N ALA A 128 -4.30 -8.24 1.78
CA ALA A 128 -4.36 -6.82 2.15
C ALA A 128 -5.09 -5.98 1.10
N GLY A 129 -4.83 -6.19 -0.20
CA GLY A 129 -5.49 -5.44 -1.27
C GLY A 129 -7.02 -5.58 -1.28
N ILE A 130 -7.55 -6.74 -0.87
CA ILE A 130 -9.01 -6.99 -0.83
C ILE A 130 -9.61 -6.65 0.53
N ALA A 131 -8.96 -7.06 1.62
CA ALA A 131 -9.52 -6.99 2.96
C ALA A 131 -9.29 -5.63 3.62
N ALA A 132 -8.15 -4.97 3.38
CA ALA A 132 -7.83 -3.71 4.06
C ALA A 132 -8.83 -2.58 3.76
N PRO A 133 -9.27 -2.33 2.50
CA PRO A 133 -10.19 -1.23 2.23
C PRO A 133 -11.51 -1.30 3.01
N PRO A 134 -12.30 -2.39 2.99
CA PRO A 134 -13.55 -2.45 3.74
C PRO A 134 -13.33 -2.43 5.26
N ILE A 135 -12.25 -3.05 5.76
CA ILE A 135 -11.92 -3.04 7.20
C ILE A 135 -11.59 -1.61 7.65
N LEU A 136 -10.69 -0.91 6.95
CA LEU A 136 -10.29 0.45 7.28
C LEU A 136 -11.47 1.41 7.22
N ILE A 137 -12.34 1.30 6.20
CA ILE A 137 -13.55 2.13 6.09
C ILE A 137 -14.46 1.93 7.30
N ARG A 138 -14.70 0.67 7.72
CA ARG A 138 -15.52 0.38 8.92
C ARG A 138 -14.90 0.95 10.18
N VAL A 139 -13.60 0.72 10.40
CA VAL A 139 -12.89 1.23 11.58
C VAL A 139 -12.93 2.75 11.65
N LEU A 140 -12.76 3.43 10.51
CA LEU A 140 -12.83 4.88 10.43
C LEU A 140 -14.24 5.42 10.70
N ALA A 141 -15.28 4.73 10.22
CA ALA A 141 -16.67 5.08 10.49
C ALA A 141 -17.03 4.94 11.98
N SER A 142 -16.67 3.82 12.62
CA SER A 142 -16.98 3.58 14.04
C SER A 142 -16.32 4.58 14.99
N ARG A 143 -15.13 5.11 14.62
CA ARG A 143 -14.44 6.14 15.42
C ARG A 143 -15.06 7.54 15.29
N LYS A 144 -15.94 7.78 14.31
CA LYS A 144 -16.69 9.03 14.19
C LYS A 144 -17.81 9.11 15.22
N GLU A 145 -18.31 7.97 15.69
CA GLU A 145 -19.47 7.86 16.60
C GLU A 145 -19.06 7.89 18.09
N THR A 146 -17.77 7.84 18.40
CA THR A 146 -17.25 7.97 19.77
C THR A 146 -16.63 9.36 19.93
N PRO A 147 -17.36 10.37 20.44
CA PRO A 147 -16.74 11.65 20.77
C PRO A 147 -15.76 11.45 21.93
N SER A 148 -14.48 11.74 21.68
CA SER A 148 -13.45 11.89 22.71
C SER A 148 -13.52 13.27 23.33
#